data_AF-A0A9W8D6H7-F1
#
_entry.id   AF-A0A9W8D6H7-F1
#
_cell.length_a   1.000
_cell.length_b   1.000
_cell.length_c   1.000
_cell.angle_alpha   90.00
_cell.angle_beta   90.00
_cell.angle_gamma   90.00
#
_symmetry.space_group_name_H-M   'P 1'
#
loop_
_entity.id
_entity.type
_entity.pdbx_description
1 polymer ?
#
loop_
_entity_poly.entity_id
_entity_poly.type
_entity_poly.pdbx_seq_one_letter_code
_entity_poly.pdbx_strand_id
1 'polypeptide(L)'
;MDKSTDGVQAIARLTPFYCHESCGQCTPCREGSRWLDLRMAHFVKGDASVTEIDQILEITKEMKGHTICALADAAAWPVQGLIRHFRPELESQLQGAKIGSHVHSNAKYRPEQTIATA
;
A
#
# COMPACT_ATOMS: atom_id res chain seq x y z
N MET A 1 -9.46 -1.13 -14.03
CA MET A 1 -9.73 0.18 -13.40
C MET A 1 -9.94 1.18 -14.52
N ASP A 2 -11.03 1.94 -14.44
CA ASP A 2 -11.24 3.09 -15.31
C ASP A 2 -10.50 4.32 -14.76
N LYS A 3 -10.56 5.44 -15.48
CA LYS A 3 -9.90 6.70 -15.08
C LYS A 3 -10.56 7.36 -13.86
N SER A 4 -11.73 6.90 -13.44
CA SER A 4 -12.41 7.38 -12.22
C SER A 4 -11.95 6.70 -10.94
N THR A 5 -11.09 5.68 -11.03
CA THR A 5 -10.59 4.97 -9.85
C THR A 5 -9.29 5.57 -9.34
N ASP A 6 -9.24 5.92 -8.06
CA ASP A 6 -7.99 6.28 -7.37
C ASP A 6 -7.09 5.03 -7.23
N GLY A 7 -5.93 5.06 -7.88
CA GLY A 7 -4.95 3.98 -7.84
C GLY A 7 -4.38 3.72 -6.45
N VAL A 8 -4.15 4.76 -5.66
CA VAL A 8 -3.63 4.64 -4.29
C VAL A 8 -4.65 3.93 -3.42
N GLN A 9 -5.91 4.36 -3.50
CA GLN A 9 -7.01 3.75 -2.74
C GLN A 9 -7.28 2.31 -3.18
N ALA A 10 -7.15 2.00 -4.48
CA ALA A 10 -7.32 0.64 -4.98
C ALA A 10 -6.26 -0.31 -4.41
N ILE A 11 -4.99 0.09 -4.40
CA ILE A 11 -3.90 -0.73 -3.84
C ILE A 11 -4.02 -0.83 -2.31
N ALA A 12 -4.38 0.25 -1.63
CA ALA A 12 -4.59 0.25 -0.18
C ALA A 12 -5.73 -0.67 0.29
N ARG A 13 -6.63 -1.11 -0.59
CA ARG A 13 -7.63 -2.15 -0.28
C ARG A 13 -7.07 -3.56 -0.35
N LEU A 14 -5.97 -3.78 -1.09
CA LEU A 14 -5.35 -5.10 -1.23
C LEU A 14 -4.40 -5.41 -0.07
N THR A 15 -3.72 -4.39 0.48
CA THR A 15 -2.73 -4.60 1.55
C THR A 15 -3.30 -5.21 2.84
N PRO A 16 -4.50 -4.84 3.34
CA PRO A 16 -5.08 -5.50 4.51
C PRO A 16 -5.37 -6.99 4.26
N PHE A 17 -5.81 -7.34 3.04
CA PHE A 17 -6.05 -8.73 2.66
C PHE A 17 -4.76 -9.55 2.72
N TYR A 18 -3.67 -9.07 2.12
CA TYR A 18 -2.39 -9.78 2.18
C TYR A 18 -1.80 -9.85 3.59
N CYS A 19 -2.04 -8.83 4.42
CA CYS A 19 -1.65 -8.86 5.83
C CYS A 19 -2.47 -9.91 6.61
N HIS A 20 -3.78 -10.00 6.37
CA HIS A 20 -4.68 -10.94 7.03
C HIS A 20 -4.41 -12.40 6.62
N GLU A 21 -4.19 -12.63 5.32
CA GLU A 21 -3.97 -13.97 4.76
C GLU A 21 -2.50 -14.44 4.87
N SER A 22 -1.63 -13.64 5.50
CA SER A 22 -0.25 -14.05 5.75
C SER A 22 -0.23 -15.23 6.72
N CYS A 23 0.31 -16.38 6.30
CA CYS A 23 0.48 -17.54 7.16
C CYS A 23 1.54 -17.35 8.26
N GLY A 24 2.30 -16.26 8.22
CA GLY A 24 3.27 -15.89 9.25
C GLY A 24 4.59 -16.67 9.25
N GLN A 25 4.83 -17.59 8.31
CA GLN A 25 6.04 -18.45 8.31
C GLN A 25 7.34 -17.68 8.02
N CYS A 26 7.34 -16.82 7.01
CA CYS A 26 8.51 -16.03 6.64
C CYS A 26 8.45 -14.65 7.33
N THR A 27 9.51 -14.27 8.05
CA THR A 27 9.65 -12.93 8.63
C THR A 27 9.43 -11.80 7.61
N PRO A 28 10.06 -11.80 6.40
CA PRO A 28 9.81 -10.73 5.42
C PRO A 28 8.34 -10.68 4.98
N CYS A 29 7.62 -11.80 4.92
CA CYS A 29 6.19 -11.79 4.59
C CYS A 29 5.33 -11.28 5.76
N ARG A 30 5.53 -11.80 6.98
CA ARG A 30 4.74 -11.46 8.17
C ARG A 30 4.89 -9.99 8.55
N GLU A 31 6.13 -9.51 8.65
CA GLU A 31 6.40 -8.12 9.01
C GLU A 31 6.16 -7.20 7.81
N GLY A 32 6.64 -7.58 6.62
CA GLY A 32 6.50 -6.76 5.42
C GLY A 32 5.06 -6.48 5.04
N SER A 33 4.18 -7.49 5.04
CA SER A 33 2.75 -7.30 4.73
C SER A 33 2.05 -6.35 5.71
N ARG A 34 2.40 -6.42 7.01
CA ARG A 34 1.92 -5.50 8.03
C ARG A 34 2.43 -4.07 7.81
N TRP A 35 3.70 -3.91 7.47
CA TRP A 35 4.26 -2.61 7.12
C TRP A 35 3.60 -2.01 5.88
N LEU A 36 3.37 -2.82 4.84
CA LEU A 36 2.66 -2.37 3.63
C LEU A 36 1.26 -1.86 3.97
N ASP A 37 0.50 -2.61 4.78
CA ASP A 37 -0.84 -2.19 5.16
C ASP A 37 -0.86 -0.86 5.93
N LEU A 38 -0.04 -0.74 6.97
CA LEU A 38 0.05 0.49 7.76
C LEU A 38 0.50 1.69 6.93
N ARG A 39 1.45 1.50 6.02
CA ARG A 39 1.96 2.60 5.17
C ARG A 39 0.96 3.00 4.11
N MET A 40 0.29 2.05 3.46
CA MET A 40 -0.80 2.36 2.53
C MET A 40 -1.96 3.08 3.22
N ALA A 41 -2.26 2.75 4.48
CA ALA A 41 -3.21 3.50 5.30
C ALA A 41 -2.82 4.97 5.48
N HIS A 42 -1.53 5.24 5.73
CA HIS A 42 -1.00 6.61 5.86
C HIS A 42 -1.13 7.40 4.55
N PHE A 43 -0.81 6.79 3.41
CA PHE A 43 -0.98 7.41 2.09
C PHE A 43 -2.44 7.80 1.83
N VAL A 44 -3.40 6.92 2.14
CA VAL A 44 -4.83 7.20 1.95
C VAL A 44 -5.34 8.31 2.88
N LYS A 45 -4.79 8.43 4.10
CA LYS A 45 -5.15 9.51 5.04
C LYS A 45 -4.55 10.86 4.64
N GLY A 46 -3.51 10.87 3.81
CA GLY A 46 -2.74 12.07 3.49
C GLY A 46 -1.74 12.47 4.58
N ASP A 47 -1.44 11.57 5.52
CA ASP A 47 -0.48 11.79 6.62
C ASP A 47 0.95 11.34 6.25
N ALA A 48 1.12 10.79 5.05
CA ALA A 48 2.40 10.23 4.62
C ALA A 48 3.41 11.32 4.19
N SER A 49 4.69 10.99 4.27
CA SER A 49 5.77 11.84 3.75
C SER A 49 6.32 11.33 2.42
N VAL A 50 6.96 12.20 1.64
CA VAL A 50 7.63 11.81 0.39
C VAL A 50 8.70 10.74 0.63
N THR A 51 9.40 10.82 1.76
CA THR A 51 10.41 9.82 2.15
C THR A 51 9.81 8.44 2.41
N GLU A 52 8.54 8.34 2.79
CA GLU A 52 7.87 7.05 2.99
C GLU A 52 7.62 6.29 1.68
N ILE A 53 7.59 6.98 0.54
CA ILE A 53 7.49 6.34 -0.79
C ILE A 53 8.73 5.46 -1.04
N ASP A 54 9.92 5.96 -0.72
CA ASP A 54 11.14 5.21 -0.91
C ASP A 54 11.28 4.09 0.15
N GLN A 55 10.86 4.35 1.39
CA GLN A 55 10.86 3.34 2.45
C GLN A 55 9.96 2.14 2.13
N ILE A 56 8.73 2.39 1.67
CA ILE A 56 7.81 1.29 1.32
C ILE A 56 8.35 0.53 0.10
N LEU A 57 9.00 1.21 -0.85
CA LEU A 57 9.65 0.56 -1.99
C LEU A 57 10.78 -0.38 -1.53
N GLU A 58 11.63 0.02 -0.59
CA GLU A 58 12.66 -0.85 -0.04
C GLU A 58 12.06 -2.08 0.65
N ILE A 59 11.00 -1.91 1.46
CA ILE A 59 10.30 -3.05 2.09
C ILE A 59 9.81 -4.05 1.04
N THR A 60 9.23 -3.58 -0.07
CA THR A 60 8.76 -4.49 -1.12
C THR A 60 9.90 -5.27 -1.79
N LYS A 61 11.12 -4.74 -1.84
CA LYS A 61 12.29 -5.46 -2.36
C LYS A 61 12.76 -6.54 -1.39
N GLU A 62 12.72 -6.25 -0.09
CA GLU A 62 13.04 -7.23 0.95
C GLU A 62 12.01 -8.35 1.00
N MET A 63 10.74 -8.09 0.67
CA MET A 63 9.72 -9.12 0.54
C MET A 63 9.93 -10.01 -0.70
N LYS A 64 10.24 -9.36 -1.84
CA LYS A 64 10.23 -10.02 -3.15
C LYS A 64 11.36 -11.03 -3.27
N GLY A 65 11.04 -12.30 -3.51
CA GLY A 65 12.02 -13.37 -3.73
C GLY A 65 12.78 -13.85 -2.49
N HIS A 66 12.46 -13.33 -1.29
CA HIS A 66 13.05 -13.77 -0.02
C HIS A 66 12.05 -14.55 0.86
N THR A 67 11.04 -15.15 0.25
CA THR A 67 9.97 -15.87 0.95
C THR A 67 9.72 -17.24 0.33
N ILE A 68 9.09 -18.14 1.09
CA ILE A 68 8.86 -19.53 0.68
C ILE A 68 7.74 -19.69 -0.36
N CYS A 69 6.77 -18.77 -0.39
CA CYS A 69 5.62 -18.83 -1.28
C CYS A 69 5.37 -17.47 -1.95
N ALA A 70 4.56 -17.46 -3.00
CA ALA A 70 4.32 -16.29 -3.83
C ALA A 70 3.43 -15.21 -3.18
N LEU A 71 2.94 -15.39 -1.94
CA LEU A 71 2.04 -14.42 -1.30
C LEU A 71 2.74 -13.08 -1.06
N ALA A 72 4.01 -13.10 -0.64
CA ALA A 72 4.76 -11.86 -0.42
C ALA A 72 5.06 -11.12 -1.73
N ASP A 73 5.37 -11.86 -2.80
CA ASP A 73 5.55 -11.28 -4.15
C ASP A 73 4.23 -10.65 -4.63
N ALA A 74 3.11 -11.34 -4.43
CA ALA A 74 1.77 -10.86 -4.78
C ALA A 74 1.37 -9.60 -3.98
N ALA A 75 1.84 -9.45 -2.74
CA ALA A 75 1.66 -8.24 -1.94
C ALA A 75 2.59 -7.09 -2.38
N ALA A 76 3.83 -7.42 -2.76
CA ALA A 76 4.87 -6.44 -3.10
C ALA A 76 4.69 -5.82 -4.49
N TRP A 77 4.33 -6.61 -5.51
CA TRP A 77 4.26 -6.13 -6.89
C TRP A 77 3.23 -5.03 -7.15
N PRO A 78 2.02 -5.05 -6.55
CA PRO A 78 1.05 -3.96 -6.73
C PRO A 78 1.58 -2.62 -6.21
N VAL A 79 2.29 -2.62 -5.07
CA VAL A 79 2.91 -1.42 -4.50
C VAL A 79 4.08 -0.94 -5.36
N GLN A 80 4.94 -1.86 -5.83
CA GLN A 80 6.02 -1.51 -6.77
C GLN A 80 5.48 -0.92 -8.07
N GLY A 81 4.38 -1.49 -8.61
CA GLY A 81 3.71 -0.99 -9.80
C GLY A 81 3.11 0.40 -9.59
N LEU A 82 2.46 0.62 -8.45
CA LEU A 82 1.93 1.93 -8.06
C LEU A 82 3.04 2.98 -8.06
N ILE A 83 4.16 2.72 -7.38
CA ILE A 83 5.27 3.67 -7.29
C ILE A 83 5.92 3.86 -8.66
N ARG A 84 6.15 2.79 -9.43
CA ARG A 84 6.80 2.89 -10.74
C ARG A 84 6.02 3.77 -11.73
N HIS A 85 4.70 3.68 -11.73
CA HIS A 85 3.88 4.33 -12.76
C HIS A 85 3.18 5.61 -12.26
N PHE A 86 2.95 5.73 -10.95
CA PHE A 86 2.16 6.81 -10.36
C PHE A 86 2.93 7.61 -9.29
N ARG A 87 4.29 7.54 -9.27
CA ARG A 87 5.12 8.36 -8.37
C ARG A 87 4.78 9.86 -8.42
N PRO A 88 4.65 10.50 -9.59
CA PRO A 88 4.35 11.93 -9.64
C PRO A 88 3.00 12.27 -9.01
N GLU A 89 2.00 11.38 -9.18
CA GLU A 89 0.67 11.57 -8.58
C GLU A 89 0.73 11.41 -7.06
N LEU A 90 1.46 10.40 -6.56
CA LEU A 90 1.72 10.23 -5.13
C LEU A 90 2.38 11.46 -4.51
N GLU A 91 3.47 11.94 -5.10
CA GLU A 91 4.18 13.14 -4.61
C GLU A 91 3.28 14.38 -4.63
N SER A 92 2.48 14.56 -5.69
CA SER A 92 1.55 15.68 -5.81
C SER A 92 0.46 15.63 -4.71
N GLN A 93 -0.08 14.45 -4.41
CA GLN A 93 -1.07 14.28 -3.35
C GLN A 93 -0.49 14.65 -1.98
N LEU A 94 0.76 14.29 -1.70
CA LEU A 94 1.44 14.57 -0.42
C LEU A 94 1.82 16.05 -0.26
N GLN A 95 2.08 16.75 -1.35
CA GLN A 95 2.39 18.19 -1.35
C GLN A 95 1.13 19.09 -1.29
N GLY A 96 -0.07 18.49 -1.18
CA GLY A 96 -1.33 19.23 -1.16
C GLY A 96 -1.77 19.76 -2.54
N ALA A 97 -1.03 19.45 -3.61
CA ALA A 97 -1.40 19.77 -4.98
C ALA A 97 -2.43 18.72 -5.45
N LYS A 98 -3.72 19.02 -5.29
CA LYS A 98 -4.80 18.23 -5.86
C LYS A 98 -4.77 18.34 -7.38
N ILE A 99 -3.99 17.51 -8.06
CA ILE A 99 -4.12 17.28 -9.50
C ILE A 99 -4.78 15.91 -9.68
N GLY A 100 -5.99 15.91 -10.23
CA GLY A 100 -6.75 14.69 -10.54
C GLY A 100 -7.87 14.40 -9.54
N SER A 101 -8.97 15.12 -9.72
CA SER A 101 -10.24 14.94 -9.04
C SER A 101 -10.89 13.60 -9.38
N HIS A 102 -10.54 12.53 -8.67
CA HIS A 102 -11.43 11.38 -8.44
C HIS A 102 -11.28 10.87 -7.00
N VAL A 103 -11.16 11.79 -6.04
CA VAL A 103 -11.43 11.47 -4.63
C VAL A 103 -12.92 11.22 -4.51
N HIS A 104 -13.37 10.01 -4.86
CA HIS A 104 -14.68 9.53 -4.45
C HIS A 104 -14.62 9.31 -2.94
N SER A 105 -14.93 10.39 -2.22
CA SER A 105 -15.13 10.51 -0.78
C SER A 105 -16.18 9.55 -0.19
N ASN A 106 -16.71 8.59 -0.97
CA ASN A 106 -17.76 7.68 -0.56
C ASN A 106 -17.32 6.24 -0.26
N ALA A 107 -16.08 5.86 -0.54
CA ALA A 107 -15.54 4.64 0.04
C ALA A 107 -14.75 5.01 1.29
N LYS A 108 -15.42 4.96 2.45
CA LYS A 108 -14.76 5.09 3.75
C LYS A 108 -13.68 4.00 3.82
N TYR A 109 -12.43 4.35 3.54
CA TYR A 109 -11.31 3.52 3.95
C TYR A 109 -11.47 3.36 5.45
N ARG A 110 -11.68 2.12 5.89
CA ARG A 110 -12.13 1.80 7.25
C ARG A 110 -10.95 1.17 8.01
N PRO A 111 -10.00 1.97 8.51
CA PRO A 111 -8.79 1.47 9.15
C PRO A 111 -9.06 0.67 10.43
N GLU A 112 -10.24 0.84 11.06
CA GLU A 112 -10.60 0.15 12.30
C GLU A 112 -10.74 -1.38 12.20
N GLN A 113 -10.72 -1.97 11.01
CA GLN A 113 -10.73 -3.44 10.86
C GLN A 113 -9.34 -4.09 10.91
N THR A 114 -8.25 -3.34 10.74
CA THR A 114 -6.89 -3.94 10.68
C THR A 114 -6.10 -3.84 12.00
N ILE A 115 -6.50 -2.96 12.92
CA ILE A 115 -5.79 -2.73 14.19
C ILE A 115 -6.23 -3.70 15.30
N ALA A 116 -7.38 -4.39 15.14
CA ALA A 116 -8.03 -5.16 16.20
C ALA A 116 -7.65 -6.66 16.25
N THR A 117 -6.84 -7.17 15.34
CA THR A 117 -6.42 -8.57 15.31
C THR A 117 -4.90 -8.68 15.25
N ALA A 118 -4.27 -8.51 16.40
CA ALA A 118 -2.91 -8.94 16.70
C ALA A 118 -2.98 -9.89 17.90
#